data_AF-A0A2J1E0C8-F1
#
_entry.id   AF-A0A2J1E0C8-F1
#
_cell.length_a   1.000
_cell.length_b   1.000
_cell.length_c   1.000
_cell.angle_alpha   90.00
_cell.angle_beta   90.00
_cell.angle_gamma   90.00
#
_symmetry.space_group_name_H-M   'P 1'
#
loop_
_entity.id
_entity.type
_entity.pdbx_description
1 polymer ?
#
loop_
_entity_poly.entity_id
_entity_poly.type
_entity_poly.pdbx_seq_one_letter_code
_entity_poly.pdbx_strand_id
1 'polypeptide(L)'
;MDWGILKIILGIVILLAVGACVLLLADPLPVPGIFRKNSGEKLDKDDLSEVPENISTEAAKLAVQFFPDNPAKQSEYQKNLLAAYLTIKNIDLLLLFNPGGFGYARISASKGWESITTGISELTKSWGLRTLVLDYQRTAHSLTGKFSEVLASSSHSVSKARELSSKLIFLLKYLP
;
A
#
# COMPACT_ATOMS: atom_id res chain seq x y z
N MET A 1 -28.58 5.45 -43.59
CA MET A 1 -27.71 4.70 -42.67
C MET A 1 -28.45 3.45 -42.25
N ASP A 2 -27.85 2.28 -42.42
CA ASP A 2 -28.47 1.00 -42.11
C ASP A 2 -28.81 0.91 -40.60
N TRP A 3 -30.02 0.45 -40.29
CA TRP A 3 -30.50 0.23 -38.94
C TRP A 3 -29.61 -0.75 -38.16
N GLY A 4 -29.02 -1.74 -38.84
CA GLY A 4 -28.02 -2.63 -38.26
C GLY A 4 -26.75 -1.89 -37.82
N ILE A 5 -26.26 -0.97 -38.64
CA ILE A 5 -25.08 -0.15 -38.34
C ILE A 5 -25.37 0.80 -37.16
N LEU A 6 -26.56 1.41 -37.11
CA LEU A 6 -26.96 2.30 -36.01
C LEU A 6 -26.99 1.55 -34.66
N LYS A 7 -27.50 0.31 -34.62
CA LYS A 7 -27.51 -0.51 -33.40
C LYS A 7 -26.10 -0.84 -32.90
N ILE A 8 -25.19 -1.16 -33.82
CA ILE A 8 -23.79 -1.44 -33.47
C ILE A 8 -23.13 -0.20 -32.88
N ILE A 9 -23.28 0.96 -33.54
CA ILE A 9 -22.74 2.24 -33.04
C ILE A 9 -23.31 2.56 -31.65
N LEU A 10 -24.63 2.43 -31.47
CA LEU A 10 -25.27 2.68 -30.19
C LEU A 10 -24.76 1.73 -29.09
N GLY A 11 -24.57 0.45 -29.42
CA GLY A 11 -23.99 -0.54 -28.50
C GLY A 11 -22.56 -0.19 -28.07
N ILE A 12 -21.73 0.26 -29.01
CA ILE A 12 -20.36 0.70 -28.72
C ILE A 12 -20.37 1.96 -27.84
N VAL A 13 -21.21 2.95 -28.15
CA VAL A 13 -21.31 4.19 -27.37
C VAL A 13 -21.75 3.89 -25.94
N ILE A 14 -22.74 3.01 -25.75
CA ILE A 14 -23.18 2.57 -24.41
C ILE A 14 -22.04 1.85 -23.68
N LEU A 15 -21.32 0.94 -24.34
CA LEU A 15 -20.20 0.24 -23.73
C LEU A 15 -19.10 1.20 -23.27
N LEU A 16 -18.74 2.18 -24.11
CA LEU A 16 -17.74 3.19 -23.78
C LEU A 16 -18.21 4.12 -22.67
N ALA A 17 -19.48 4.54 -22.67
CA ALA A 17 -20.05 5.38 -21.62
C ALA A 17 -20.09 4.65 -20.27
N VAL A 18 -20.49 3.37 -20.26
CA VAL A 18 -20.44 2.52 -19.06
C VAL A 18 -18.99 2.36 -18.58
N GLY A 19 -18.06 2.09 -19.49
CA GLY A 19 -16.62 2.03 -19.18
C GLY A 19 -16.11 3.33 -18.55
N ALA A 20 -16.42 4.47 -19.14
CA ALA A 20 -16.03 5.79 -18.61
C ALA A 20 -16.66 6.07 -17.23
N CYS A 21 -17.95 5.76 -17.03
CA CYS A 21 -18.60 5.87 -15.73
C CYS A 21 -17.94 4.99 -14.66
N VAL A 22 -17.62 3.74 -15.00
CA VAL A 22 -16.90 2.84 -14.08
C VAL A 22 -15.53 3.38 -13.72
N LEU A 23 -14.79 3.97 -14.67
CA LEU A 23 -13.48 4.59 -14.41
C LEU A 23 -13.61 5.84 -13.53
N LEU A 24 -14.62 6.69 -13.75
CA LEU A 24 -14.86 7.89 -12.95
C LEU A 24 -15.29 7.59 -11.50
N LEU A 25 -15.99 6.47 -11.30
CA LEU A 25 -16.46 6.04 -9.98
C LEU A 25 -15.44 5.18 -9.22
N ALA A 26 -14.33 4.82 -9.86
CA ALA A 26 -13.36 3.93 -9.25
C ALA A 26 -12.45 4.68 -8.27
N ASP A 27 -12.40 4.15 -7.04
CA ASP A 27 -11.53 4.67 -5.97
C ASP A 27 -10.06 4.36 -6.28
N PRO A 28 -9.17 5.37 -6.39
CA PRO A 28 -7.75 5.16 -6.62
C PRO A 28 -7.03 4.55 -5.40
N LEU A 29 -7.64 4.59 -4.23
CA LEU A 29 -7.20 3.97 -2.97
C LEU A 29 -8.28 3.02 -2.44
N PRO A 30 -8.60 1.94 -3.18
CA PRO A 30 -9.71 1.06 -2.80
C PRO A 30 -9.43 0.32 -1.49
N VAL A 31 -8.17 0.23 -1.07
CA VAL A 31 -7.72 -0.36 0.19
C VAL A 31 -6.48 0.39 0.70
N PRO A 32 -6.24 0.42 2.03
CA PRO A 32 -4.96 0.86 2.59
C PRO A 32 -3.81 0.00 2.07
N GLY A 33 -2.69 0.63 1.71
CA GLY A 33 -1.45 -0.12 1.51
C GLY A 33 -0.90 -0.63 2.85
N ILE A 34 -0.37 -1.84 2.92
CA ILE A 34 0.00 -2.47 4.20
C ILE A 34 1.46 -2.93 4.23
N PHE A 35 2.11 -2.71 5.36
CA PHE A 35 3.38 -3.34 5.69
C PHE A 35 3.16 -4.82 6.00
N ARG A 36 4.07 -5.64 5.51
CA ARG A 36 4.10 -7.09 5.68
C ARG A 36 5.49 -7.55 6.03
N LYS A 37 5.56 -8.69 6.73
CA LYS A 37 6.81 -9.43 6.88
C LYS A 37 7.22 -9.99 5.51
N ASN A 38 8.49 -10.31 5.34
CA ASN A 38 9.00 -11.00 4.14
C ASN A 38 8.33 -12.37 3.88
N SER A 39 7.78 -13.01 4.93
CA SER A 39 6.94 -14.22 4.82
C SER A 39 5.58 -13.95 4.13
N GLY A 40 5.19 -12.68 3.97
CA GLY A 40 3.92 -12.25 3.40
C GLY A 40 2.81 -12.10 4.42
N GLU A 41 3.05 -12.35 5.71
CA GLU A 41 2.09 -12.05 6.78
C GLU A 41 1.86 -10.55 6.91
N LYS A 42 0.60 -10.15 7.16
CA LYS A 42 0.30 -8.76 7.50
C LYS A 42 1.07 -8.41 8.78
N LEU A 43 1.68 -7.24 8.79
CA LEU A 43 2.27 -6.75 10.01
C LEU A 43 1.14 -6.32 10.94
N ASP A 44 0.95 -7.11 11.99
CA ASP A 44 -0.07 -6.92 13.00
C ASP A 44 0.56 -7.13 14.37
N LYS A 45 0.03 -6.42 15.36
CA LYS A 45 0.46 -6.49 16.76
C LYS A 45 -0.79 -6.51 17.61
N ASP A 46 -0.99 -7.62 18.33
CA ASP A 46 -2.15 -7.82 19.20
C ASP A 46 -2.17 -6.80 20.35
N ASP A 47 -0.99 -6.43 20.82
CA ASP A 47 -0.81 -5.41 21.84
C ASP A 47 -0.18 -4.13 21.27
N LEU A 48 -0.95 -3.04 21.36
CA LEU A 48 -0.54 -1.68 20.98
C LEU A 48 -0.39 -0.76 22.21
N SER A 49 -0.48 -1.29 23.42
CA SER A 49 -0.39 -0.53 24.67
C SER A 49 0.95 0.20 24.85
N GLU A 50 2.01 -0.33 24.25
CA GLU A 50 3.34 0.29 24.23
C GLU A 50 3.41 1.56 23.35
N VAL A 51 2.37 1.88 22.57
CA VAL A 51 2.34 3.06 21.71
C VAL A 51 1.92 4.29 22.52
N PRO A 52 2.74 5.35 22.59
CA PRO A 52 2.35 6.62 23.19
C PRO A 52 1.05 7.20 22.58
N GLU A 53 0.20 7.78 23.42
CA GLU A 53 -1.11 8.31 23.02
C GLU A 53 -1.03 9.34 21.89
N ASN A 54 -0.01 10.21 21.91
CA ASN A 54 0.23 11.19 20.85
C ASN A 54 0.53 10.51 19.50
N ILE A 55 1.32 9.44 19.49
CA ILE A 55 1.65 8.66 18.28
C ILE A 55 0.40 7.96 17.75
N SER A 56 -0.38 7.35 18.64
CA SER A 56 -1.66 6.69 18.28
C SER A 56 -2.66 7.68 17.67
N THR A 57 -2.79 8.87 18.26
CA THR A 57 -3.67 9.94 17.80
C THR A 57 -3.28 10.46 16.42
N GLU A 58 -1.98 10.66 16.17
CA GLU A 58 -1.48 11.12 14.87
C GLU A 58 -1.65 10.06 13.79
N ALA A 59 -1.48 8.78 14.12
CA ALA A 59 -1.79 7.68 13.21
C ALA A 59 -3.29 7.65 12.84
N ALA A 60 -4.18 7.91 13.80
CA ALA A 60 -5.62 8.00 13.56
C ALA A 60 -5.98 9.18 12.64
N LYS A 61 -5.35 10.35 12.82
CA LYS A 61 -5.55 11.52 11.95
C LYS A 61 -5.16 11.22 10.50
N LEU A 62 -4.02 10.56 10.29
CA LEU A 62 -3.59 10.12 8.95
C LEU A 62 -4.59 9.12 8.35
N ALA A 63 -5.11 8.19 9.16
CA ALA A 63 -6.11 7.23 8.70
C ALA A 63 -7.38 7.92 8.19
N VAL A 64 -7.90 8.91 8.93
CA VAL A 64 -9.06 9.72 8.53
C VAL A 64 -8.76 10.54 7.27
N GLN A 65 -7.55 11.07 7.13
CA GLN A 65 -7.14 11.84 5.95
C GLN A 65 -7.23 11.02 4.65
N PHE A 66 -6.81 9.75 4.68
CA PHE A 66 -6.82 8.89 3.50
C PHE A 66 -8.15 8.15 3.30
N PHE A 67 -8.91 7.91 4.37
CA PHE A 67 -10.14 7.11 4.34
C PHE A 67 -11.28 7.78 5.12
N PRO A 68 -11.70 9.02 4.77
CA PRO A 68 -12.59 9.84 5.61
C PRO A 68 -13.92 9.16 5.94
N ASP A 69 -14.51 8.43 4.98
CA ASP A 69 -15.85 7.84 5.11
C ASP A 69 -15.84 6.33 5.34
N ASN A 70 -14.69 5.75 5.72
CA ASN A 70 -14.57 4.30 5.88
C ASN A 70 -13.85 3.89 7.18
N PRO A 71 -14.58 3.75 8.30
CA PRO A 71 -14.01 3.39 9.61
C PRO A 71 -13.23 2.07 9.61
N ALA A 72 -13.63 1.09 8.79
CA ALA A 72 -12.92 -0.19 8.70
C ALA A 72 -11.52 0.00 8.07
N LYS A 73 -11.43 0.76 6.97
CA LYS A 73 -10.16 1.11 6.34
C LYS A 73 -9.30 2.00 7.24
N GLN A 74 -9.92 2.93 7.98
CA GLN A 74 -9.21 3.76 8.97
C GLN A 74 -8.55 2.89 10.05
N SER A 75 -9.31 1.95 10.62
CA SER A 75 -8.81 1.03 11.64
C SER A 75 -7.68 0.15 11.09
N GLU A 76 -7.83 -0.39 9.88
CA GLU A 76 -6.78 -1.19 9.23
C GLU A 76 -5.50 -0.39 8.99
N TYR A 77 -5.63 0.84 8.46
CA TYR A 77 -4.50 1.74 8.25
C TYR A 77 -3.77 2.03 9.55
N GLN A 78 -4.52 2.43 10.60
CA GLN A 78 -3.94 2.81 11.89
C GLN A 78 -3.24 1.63 12.54
N LYS A 79 -3.90 0.47 12.66
CA LYS A 79 -3.32 -0.73 13.27
C LYS A 79 -2.03 -1.16 12.57
N ASN A 80 -2.02 -1.18 11.24
CA ASN A 80 -0.84 -1.58 10.50
C ASN A 80 0.32 -0.57 10.63
N LEU A 81 0.02 0.74 10.67
CA LEU A 81 1.03 1.78 10.88
C LEU A 81 1.63 1.71 12.29
N LEU A 82 0.81 1.47 13.32
CA LEU A 82 1.27 1.33 14.70
C LEU A 82 2.05 0.03 14.92
N ALA A 83 1.62 -1.07 14.29
CA ALA A 83 2.38 -2.32 14.28
C ALA A 83 3.75 -2.13 13.60
N ALA A 84 3.83 -1.34 12.52
CA ALA A 84 5.10 -0.96 11.89
C ALA A 84 5.97 -0.15 12.84
N TYR A 85 5.44 0.88 13.48
CA TYR A 85 6.15 1.66 14.48
C TYR A 85 6.78 0.77 15.58
N LEU A 86 5.98 -0.09 16.21
CA LEU A 86 6.48 -1.00 17.26
C LEU A 86 7.51 -2.01 16.76
N THR A 87 7.40 -2.43 15.49
CA THR A 87 8.36 -3.37 14.88
C THR A 87 9.69 -2.68 14.54
N ILE A 88 9.65 -1.40 14.18
CA ILE A 88 10.81 -0.65 13.66
C ILE A 88 11.50 0.19 14.75
N LYS A 89 10.85 0.51 15.88
CA LYS A 89 11.40 1.39 16.94
C LYS A 89 12.77 1.00 17.49
N ASN A 90 13.18 -0.25 17.30
CA ASN A 90 14.47 -0.79 17.75
C ASN A 90 15.31 -1.32 16.58
N ILE A 91 15.13 -0.78 15.38
CA ILE A 91 15.82 -1.19 14.16
C ILE A 91 16.66 -0.02 13.66
N ASP A 92 17.90 -0.32 13.27
CA ASP A 92 18.85 0.69 12.82
C ASP A 92 18.73 0.94 11.30
N LEU A 93 18.36 -0.10 10.54
CA LEU A 93 18.14 -0.01 9.10
C LEU A 93 16.88 -0.77 8.67
N LEU A 94 15.94 -0.06 8.04
CA LEU A 94 14.79 -0.64 7.37
C LEU A 94 15.04 -0.73 5.87
N LEU A 95 14.96 -1.95 5.31
CA LEU A 95 14.86 -2.19 3.88
C LEU A 95 13.39 -2.45 3.54
N LEU A 96 12.77 -1.52 2.82
CA LEU A 96 11.37 -1.62 2.42
C LEU A 96 11.26 -2.00 0.94
N PHE A 97 10.71 -3.17 0.66
CA PHE A 97 10.40 -3.59 -0.70
C PHE A 97 9.03 -3.06 -1.12
N ASN A 98 9.05 -2.08 -2.05
CA ASN A 98 7.85 -1.54 -2.67
C ASN A 98 7.76 -2.04 -4.13
N PRO A 99 6.92 -3.04 -4.43
CA PRO A 99 6.85 -3.64 -5.75
C PRO A 99 6.30 -2.68 -6.80
N GLY A 100 6.87 -2.73 -8.00
CA GLY A 100 6.29 -2.11 -9.20
C GLY A 100 5.05 -2.86 -9.72
N GLY A 101 4.56 -2.47 -10.89
CA GLY A 101 3.43 -3.13 -11.54
C GLY A 101 2.16 -3.08 -10.69
N PHE A 102 1.51 -4.23 -10.50
CA PHE A 102 0.25 -4.31 -9.76
C PHE A 102 0.36 -4.17 -8.22
N GLY A 103 1.54 -3.86 -7.67
CA GLY A 103 1.67 -3.42 -6.28
C GLY A 103 1.46 -4.47 -5.18
N TYR A 104 1.36 -5.76 -5.51
CA TYR A 104 1.16 -6.85 -4.55
C TYR A 104 2.26 -7.93 -4.55
N ALA A 105 3.28 -7.78 -5.40
CA ALA A 105 4.36 -8.75 -5.47
C ALA A 105 5.14 -8.77 -4.15
N ARG A 106 5.51 -9.96 -3.70
CA ARG A 106 6.36 -10.16 -2.51
C ARG A 106 7.82 -10.22 -2.93
N ILE A 107 8.71 -9.93 -1.98
CA ILE A 107 10.13 -10.07 -2.25
C ILE A 107 10.53 -11.51 -2.55
N SER A 108 9.94 -12.48 -1.84
CA SER A 108 10.12 -13.93 -2.05
C SER A 108 9.63 -14.43 -3.41
N ALA A 109 8.73 -13.68 -4.07
CA ALA A 109 8.32 -13.95 -5.45
C ALA A 109 9.24 -13.31 -6.49
N SER A 110 10.21 -12.51 -6.06
CA SER A 110 11.08 -11.68 -6.89
C SER A 110 12.55 -12.05 -6.66
N LYS A 111 12.98 -13.22 -7.16
CA LYS A 111 14.33 -13.81 -6.90
C LYS A 111 15.50 -12.83 -7.00
N GLY A 112 15.48 -11.91 -7.98
CA GLY A 112 16.51 -10.88 -8.12
C GLY A 112 16.54 -9.91 -6.93
N TRP A 113 15.38 -9.41 -6.51
CA TRP A 113 15.24 -8.51 -5.36
C TRP A 113 15.50 -9.22 -4.03
N GLU A 114 15.11 -10.50 -3.91
CA GLU A 114 15.42 -11.33 -2.75
C GLU A 114 16.92 -11.50 -2.54
N SER A 115 17.68 -11.77 -3.62
CA SER A 115 19.14 -11.88 -3.54
C SER A 115 19.79 -10.55 -3.15
N ILE A 116 19.33 -9.43 -3.72
CA ILE A 116 19.88 -8.09 -3.42
C ILE A 116 19.64 -7.74 -1.95
N THR A 117 18.40 -7.89 -1.47
CA THR A 117 18.05 -7.53 -0.09
C THR A 117 18.68 -8.45 0.95
N THR A 118 18.83 -9.74 0.64
CA THR A 118 19.61 -10.68 1.46
C THR A 118 21.05 -10.21 1.57
N GLY A 119 21.71 -9.90 0.45
CA GLY A 119 23.09 -9.43 0.45
C GLY A 119 23.29 -8.12 1.23
N ILE A 120 22.40 -7.15 1.06
CA ILE A 120 22.42 -5.91 1.85
C ILE A 120 22.23 -6.22 3.33
N SER A 121 21.25 -7.06 3.68
CA SER A 121 20.95 -7.40 5.08
C SER A 121 22.11 -8.11 5.77
N GLU A 122 22.77 -9.05 5.08
CA GLU A 122 23.94 -9.76 5.61
C GLU A 122 25.13 -8.80 5.82
N LEU A 123 25.39 -7.94 4.83
CA LEU A 123 26.45 -6.94 4.92
C LEU A 123 26.22 -5.98 6.08
N THR A 124 25.03 -5.41 6.22
CA THR A 124 24.74 -4.43 7.28
C THR A 124 24.70 -5.06 8.66
N LYS A 125 24.25 -6.32 8.77
CA LYS A 125 24.38 -7.10 10.01
C LYS A 125 25.84 -7.36 10.38
N SER A 126 26.72 -7.58 9.41
CA SER A 126 28.16 -7.72 9.66
C SER A 126 28.80 -6.45 10.24
N TRP A 127 28.19 -5.28 9.99
CA TRP A 127 28.57 -4.00 10.61
C TRP A 127 27.93 -3.79 11.99
N GLY A 128 27.17 -4.76 12.50
CA GLY A 128 26.49 -4.69 13.79
C GLY A 128 25.12 -4.00 13.76
N LEU A 129 24.57 -3.68 12.58
CA LEU A 129 23.26 -3.03 12.47
C LEU A 129 22.10 -4.02 12.61
N ARG A 130 21.10 -3.68 13.42
CA ARG A 130 19.80 -4.37 13.45
C ARG A 130 19.04 -3.99 12.19
N THR A 131 19.12 -4.86 11.18
CA THR A 131 18.49 -4.65 9.87
C THR A 131 17.20 -5.45 9.75
N LEU A 132 16.13 -4.80 9.31
CA LEU A 132 14.82 -5.42 9.06
C LEU A 132 14.42 -5.25 7.59
N VAL A 133 13.89 -6.31 6.98
CA VAL A 133 13.29 -6.27 5.64
C VAL A 133 11.78 -6.40 5.77
N LEU A 134 11.04 -5.47 5.17
CA LEU A 134 9.58 -5.51 5.09
C LEU A 134 9.11 -5.39 3.65
N ASP A 135 7.97 -6.01 3.35
CA ASP A 135 7.24 -5.83 2.10
C ASP A 135 6.17 -4.74 2.29
N TYR A 136 5.97 -3.91 1.27
CA TYR A 136 4.83 -3.00 1.19
C TYR A 136 3.86 -3.49 0.12
N GLN A 137 2.67 -3.93 0.53
CA GLN A 137 1.60 -4.27 -0.39
C GLN A 137 0.73 -3.03 -0.62
N ARG A 138 0.86 -2.41 -1.78
CA ARG A 138 0.10 -1.22 -2.20
C ARG A 138 -1.35 -1.54 -2.56
N THR A 139 -1.62 -2.78 -2.97
CA THR A 139 -2.91 -3.16 -3.55
C THR A 139 -3.32 -4.55 -3.14
N ALA A 140 -4.59 -4.75 -2.82
CA ALA A 140 -5.13 -6.08 -2.52
C ALA A 140 -4.99 -6.99 -3.76
N HIS A 141 -4.79 -8.29 -3.52
CA HIS A 141 -4.78 -9.29 -4.58
C HIS A 141 -6.22 -9.64 -5.00
N SER A 142 -6.94 -8.65 -5.50
CA SER A 142 -8.33 -8.72 -5.93
C SER A 142 -8.49 -8.14 -7.33
N LEU A 143 -9.60 -8.47 -8.00
CA LEU A 143 -9.95 -7.88 -9.29
C LEU A 143 -10.02 -6.34 -9.17
N THR A 144 -10.62 -5.83 -8.09
CA THR A 144 -10.65 -4.40 -7.77
C THR A 144 -9.26 -3.79 -7.59
N GLY A 145 -8.33 -4.52 -6.96
CA GLY A 145 -6.92 -4.12 -6.84
C GLY A 145 -6.25 -3.98 -8.20
N LYS A 146 -6.43 -4.94 -9.12
CA LYS A 146 -5.89 -4.88 -10.49
C LYS A 146 -6.45 -3.70 -11.28
N PHE A 147 -7.75 -3.44 -11.22
CA PHE A 147 -8.37 -2.28 -11.89
C PHE A 147 -7.87 -0.94 -11.33
N SER A 148 -7.66 -0.84 -10.01
CA SER A 148 -7.10 0.37 -9.39
C SER A 148 -5.68 0.68 -9.83
N GLU A 149 -4.90 -0.32 -10.26
CA GLU A 149 -3.54 -0.12 -10.78
C GLU A 149 -3.57 0.35 -12.24
N VAL A 150 -4.50 -0.16 -13.04
CA VAL A 150 -4.76 0.36 -14.39
C VAL A 150 -5.19 1.82 -14.33
N LEU A 151 -6.05 2.18 -13.37
CA LEU A 151 -6.46 3.58 -13.13
C LEU A 151 -5.33 4.43 -12.56
N ALA A 152 -4.51 3.90 -11.66
CA ALA A 152 -3.36 4.61 -11.12
C ALA A 152 -2.30 4.94 -12.20
N SER A 153 -2.28 4.21 -13.32
CA SER A 153 -1.38 4.53 -14.44
C SER A 153 -1.69 5.87 -15.15
N SER A 154 -2.90 6.40 -14.98
CA SER A 154 -3.31 7.74 -15.45
C SER A 154 -3.59 8.65 -14.25
N SER A 155 -2.70 9.61 -13.97
CA SER A 155 -2.78 10.69 -12.93
C SER A 155 -3.09 10.32 -11.46
N HIS A 156 -3.61 9.12 -11.18
CA HIS A 156 -4.01 8.65 -9.85
C HIS A 156 -2.92 7.86 -9.09
N SER A 157 -1.73 7.65 -9.67
CA SER A 157 -0.55 7.09 -8.99
C SER A 157 -0.07 7.93 -7.80
N VAL A 158 -0.39 9.23 -7.80
CA VAL A 158 0.03 10.19 -6.77
C VAL A 158 -0.57 9.85 -5.41
N SER A 159 -1.81 9.36 -5.34
CA SER A 159 -2.48 9.11 -4.04
C SER A 159 -1.83 7.96 -3.26
N LYS A 160 -1.48 6.86 -3.93
CA LYS A 160 -0.79 5.71 -3.34
C LYS A 160 0.65 6.04 -2.93
N ALA A 161 1.38 6.77 -3.78
CA ALA A 161 2.72 7.25 -3.43
C ALA A 161 2.66 8.19 -2.23
N ARG A 162 1.65 9.07 -2.17
CA ARG A 162 1.39 9.95 -1.04
C ARG A 162 1.10 9.15 0.22
N GLU A 163 0.26 8.12 0.17
CA GLU A 163 -0.03 7.25 1.31
C GLU A 163 1.26 6.63 1.89
N LEU A 164 2.08 5.98 1.06
CA LEU A 164 3.34 5.39 1.51
C LEU A 164 4.28 6.46 2.08
N SER A 165 4.42 7.60 1.40
CA SER A 165 5.29 8.69 1.86
C SER A 165 4.84 9.23 3.22
N SER A 166 3.53 9.39 3.45
CA SER A 166 2.98 9.85 4.73
C SER A 166 3.23 8.85 5.85
N LYS A 167 3.16 7.54 5.56
CA LYS A 167 3.56 6.49 6.51
C LYS A 167 5.05 6.56 6.87
N LEU A 168 5.91 6.74 5.86
CA LEU A 168 7.36 6.86 6.09
C LEU A 168 7.71 8.13 6.86
N ILE A 169 7.11 9.27 6.53
CA ILE A 169 7.30 10.54 7.26
C ILE A 169 6.83 10.39 8.70
N PHE A 170 5.69 9.74 8.94
CA PHE A 170 5.21 9.44 10.29
C PHE A 170 6.25 8.60 11.06
N LEU A 171 6.73 7.51 10.48
CA LEU A 171 7.73 6.65 11.12
C LEU A 171 9.01 7.44 11.41
N LEU A 172 9.58 8.13 10.42
CA LEU A 172 10.80 8.94 10.59
C LEU A 172 10.66 10.02 11.66
N LYS A 173 9.46 10.60 11.83
CA LYS A 173 9.20 11.65 12.81
C LYS A 173 9.10 11.12 14.25
N TYR A 174 8.60 9.90 14.42
CA TYR A 174 8.22 9.36 15.73
C TYR A 174 9.08 8.19 16.21
N LEU A 175 9.90 7.60 15.34
CA LEU A 175 10.94 6.65 15.76
C LEU A 175 11.99 7.37 16.62
N PRO A 176 12.52 6.69 17.66
CA PRO A 176 13.50 7.27 18.58
C PRO A 176 14.88 7.48 17.96
#